data_AF-A0A3S3KPB7-F1
#
_entry.id   AF-A0A3S3KPB7-F1
#
_cell.length_a   1.000
_cell.length_b   1.000
_cell.length_c   1.000
_cell.angle_alpha   90.00
_cell.angle_beta   90.00
_cell.angle_gamma   90.00
#
_symmetry.space_group_name_H-M   'P 1'
#
loop_
_entity.id
_entity.type
_entity.pdbx_description
1 polymer ?
#
loop_
_entity_poly.entity_id
_entity_poly.type
_entity_poly.pdbx_seq_one_letter_code
_entity_poly.pdbx_strand_id
1 'polypeptide(L)'
;MLRRRKGVLLTLFSQSGYVAQPRTVAELGDDRIAAISSLRQREDLAFTEQTGLRLCFGGLDEAPLRGHAPFDTAKVEDDARQLDEAVVAAIFAAAMERPTDRRPWLFCPMAIGGHIDHIVILKIVLRHYNALRARWRIAFYEDLHYASVRRMRAEGLARFQCLAARLKLRRSLWPIGAAVDKLALVALYRSQFAESPVSIKPFTPAQSITAPAHEALWSTEPA
;
A
#
# COMPACT_ATOMS: atom_id res chain seq x y z
N MET A 1 14.93 -2.49 -21.40
CA MET A 1 14.01 -3.37 -20.65
C MET A 1 12.58 -2.91 -20.92
N LEU A 2 11.70 -3.77 -21.46
CA LEU A 2 10.27 -3.44 -21.57
C LEU A 2 9.72 -3.20 -20.16
N ARG A 3 9.28 -1.97 -19.86
CA ARG A 3 8.47 -1.69 -18.66
C ARG A 3 7.24 -2.59 -18.74
N ARG A 4 7.02 -3.48 -17.76
CA ARG A 4 5.79 -4.26 -17.65
C ARG A 4 4.63 -3.30 -17.37
N ARG A 5 3.88 -2.94 -18.41
CA ARG A 5 2.65 -2.12 -18.35
C ARG A 5 1.41 -2.99 -18.14
N LYS A 6 1.50 -4.01 -17.27
CA LYS A 6 0.41 -4.97 -17.06
C LYS A 6 0.34 -5.33 -15.59
N GLY A 7 -0.83 -5.13 -15.01
CA GLY A 7 -1.12 -5.38 -13.59
C GLY A 7 -2.37 -4.63 -13.17
N VAL A 8 -2.68 -4.70 -11.88
CA VAL A 8 -3.84 -4.04 -11.28
C VAL A 8 -3.38 -3.24 -10.08
N LEU A 9 -3.79 -1.98 -9.99
CA LEU A 9 -3.78 -1.20 -8.76
C LEU A 9 -5.13 -1.38 -8.09
N LEU A 10 -5.16 -2.06 -6.94
CA LEU A 10 -6.34 -2.18 -6.10
C LEU A 10 -6.20 -1.24 -4.89
N THR A 11 -6.94 -0.14 -4.89
CA THR A 11 -7.05 0.76 -3.74
C THR A 11 -8.25 0.32 -2.92
N LEU A 12 -8.00 -0.40 -1.81
CA LEU A 12 -9.07 -0.95 -0.96
C LEU A 12 -9.88 0.15 -0.26
N PHE A 13 -9.19 1.05 0.43
CA PHE A 13 -9.77 2.19 1.13
C PHE A 13 -9.86 3.40 0.21
N SER A 14 -10.85 3.40 -0.68
CA SER A 14 -11.03 4.44 -1.69
C SER A 14 -12.00 5.55 -1.28
N GLN A 15 -12.63 5.42 -0.11
CA GLN A 15 -13.35 6.51 0.54
C GLN A 15 -12.44 7.15 1.59
N SER A 16 -12.20 8.45 1.47
CA SER A 16 -11.19 9.14 2.26
C SER A 16 -11.66 10.51 2.75
N GLY A 17 -11.32 10.83 4.00
CA GLY A 17 -11.40 12.15 4.59
C GLY A 17 -10.04 12.84 4.74
N TYR A 18 -8.95 12.24 4.24
CA TYR A 18 -7.59 12.76 4.41
C TYR A 18 -7.08 13.53 3.19
N VAL A 19 -6.58 14.74 3.46
CA VAL A 19 -5.66 15.49 2.60
C VAL A 19 -4.60 16.15 3.48
N ALA A 20 -3.39 16.35 2.95
CA ALA A 20 -2.30 17.01 3.66
C ALA A 20 -2.56 18.49 3.94
N GLN A 21 -3.42 19.14 3.14
CA GLN A 21 -3.80 20.55 3.28
C GLN A 21 -5.31 20.70 3.53
N PRO A 22 -5.82 20.41 4.74
CA PRO A 22 -7.26 20.34 5.01
C PRO A 22 -8.01 21.66 4.84
N ARG A 23 -7.31 22.81 4.95
CA ARG A 23 -7.92 24.14 4.79
C ARG A 23 -8.54 24.35 3.40
N THR A 24 -8.01 23.71 2.36
CA THR A 24 -8.49 23.88 0.98
C THR A 24 -9.84 23.21 0.71
N VAL A 25 -10.30 22.35 1.63
CA VAL A 25 -11.55 21.57 1.51
C VAL A 25 -12.46 21.74 2.73
N ALA A 26 -12.08 22.60 3.68
CA ALA A 26 -12.83 22.82 4.93
C ALA A 26 -14.20 23.47 4.67
N GLU A 27 -14.31 24.30 3.64
CA GLU A 27 -15.53 25.02 3.26
C GLU A 27 -16.62 24.11 2.67
N LEU A 28 -16.29 22.86 2.33
CA LEU A 28 -17.21 21.91 1.69
C LEU A 28 -18.19 21.22 2.66
N GLY A 29 -18.10 21.47 3.96
CA GLY A 29 -19.03 20.93 4.95
C GLY A 29 -19.22 19.41 4.84
N ASP A 30 -20.45 18.97 4.65
CA ASP A 30 -20.85 17.55 4.56
C ASP A 30 -20.36 16.87 3.27
N ASP A 31 -20.15 17.63 2.18
CA ASP A 31 -19.67 17.11 0.90
C ASP A 31 -18.16 16.86 0.88
N ARG A 32 -17.46 17.24 1.97
CA ARG A 32 -16.00 17.16 2.06
C ARG A 32 -15.47 15.75 1.79
N ILE A 33 -16.11 14.72 2.35
CA ILE A 33 -15.65 13.32 2.17
C ILE A 33 -15.76 12.92 0.70
N ALA A 34 -16.91 13.15 0.07
CA ALA A 34 -17.10 12.83 -1.34
C ALA A 34 -16.12 13.58 -2.26
N ALA A 35 -15.84 14.85 -1.95
CA ALA A 35 -14.87 15.65 -2.70
C ALA A 35 -13.43 15.14 -2.55
N ILE A 36 -13.01 14.79 -1.32
CA ILE A 36 -11.68 14.22 -1.05
C ILE A 36 -11.53 12.84 -1.69
N SER A 37 -12.51 11.95 -1.52
CA SER A 37 -12.54 10.64 -2.19
C SER A 37 -12.40 10.80 -3.70
N SER A 38 -13.21 11.67 -4.31
CA SER A 38 -13.17 11.91 -5.76
C SER A 38 -11.83 12.49 -6.21
N LEU A 39 -11.23 13.39 -5.44
CA LEU A 39 -9.89 13.93 -5.71
C LEU A 39 -8.85 12.80 -5.73
N ARG A 40 -8.79 11.99 -4.68
CA ARG A 40 -7.80 10.91 -4.55
C ARG A 40 -7.98 9.81 -5.59
N GLN A 41 -9.23 9.51 -5.96
CA GLN A 41 -9.53 8.56 -7.04
C GLN A 41 -9.05 9.07 -8.41
N ARG A 42 -9.09 10.39 -8.67
CA ARG A 42 -8.49 10.98 -9.88
C ARG A 42 -6.96 10.90 -9.87
N GLU A 43 -6.33 11.02 -8.70
CA GLU A 43 -4.88 10.84 -8.58
C GLU A 43 -4.46 9.39 -8.86
N ASP A 44 -5.22 8.41 -8.34
CA ASP A 44 -5.03 6.99 -8.69
C ASP A 44 -5.25 6.73 -10.19
N LEU A 45 -6.25 7.37 -10.81
CA LEU A 45 -6.46 7.28 -12.25
C LEU A 45 -5.24 7.80 -13.02
N ALA A 46 -4.75 9.00 -12.69
CA ALA A 46 -3.56 9.56 -13.34
C ALA A 46 -2.32 8.65 -13.18
N PHE A 47 -2.15 8.04 -11.99
CA PHE A 47 -1.06 7.09 -11.75
C PHE A 47 -1.18 5.84 -12.62
N THR A 48 -2.38 5.28 -12.72
CA THR A 48 -2.62 4.09 -13.54
C THR A 48 -2.49 4.37 -15.04
N GLU A 49 -2.88 5.54 -15.51
CA GLU A 49 -2.64 6.01 -16.90
C GLU A 49 -1.14 6.10 -17.21
N GLN A 50 -0.34 6.66 -16.30
CA GLN A 50 1.12 6.79 -16.50
C GLN A 50 1.85 5.44 -16.43
N THR A 51 1.36 4.49 -15.63
CA THR A 51 1.99 3.17 -15.42
C THR A 51 1.45 2.07 -16.34
N GLY A 52 0.28 2.29 -16.94
CA GLY A 52 -0.45 1.29 -17.73
C GLY A 52 -1.08 0.18 -16.88
N LEU A 53 -1.28 0.42 -15.59
CA LEU A 53 -2.02 -0.51 -14.72
C LEU A 53 -3.53 -0.36 -14.93
N ARG A 54 -4.29 -1.42 -14.65
CA ARG A 54 -5.75 -1.31 -14.53
C ARG A 54 -6.10 -0.85 -13.11
N LEU A 55 -7.01 0.10 -12.98
CA LEU A 55 -7.47 0.58 -11.68
C LEU A 55 -8.69 -0.23 -11.19
N CYS A 56 -8.69 -0.57 -9.90
CA CYS A 56 -9.84 -1.12 -9.18
C CYS A 56 -9.97 -0.44 -7.82
N PHE A 57 -11.19 -0.04 -7.46
CA PHE A 57 -11.50 0.51 -6.15
C PHE A 57 -12.25 -0.52 -5.31
N GLY A 58 -11.82 -0.70 -4.06
CA GLY A 58 -12.48 -1.57 -3.10
C GLY A 58 -13.71 -0.92 -2.45
N GLY A 59 -13.85 0.41 -2.51
CA GLY A 59 -15.00 1.12 -1.97
C GLY A 59 -15.05 1.20 -0.44
N LEU A 60 -13.98 0.79 0.26
CA LEU A 60 -13.96 0.76 1.73
C LEU A 60 -13.65 2.15 2.29
N ASP A 61 -14.20 2.42 3.47
CA ASP A 61 -13.94 3.61 4.29
C ASP A 61 -12.58 3.51 4.97
N GLU A 62 -11.74 4.56 4.92
CA GLU A 62 -10.51 4.65 5.71
C GLU A 62 -10.78 4.79 7.22
N ALA A 63 -9.76 4.59 8.05
CA ALA A 63 -9.92 4.53 9.51
C ALA A 63 -10.63 5.74 10.16
N PRO A 64 -10.32 7.01 9.80
CA PRO A 64 -11.08 8.17 10.28
C PRO A 64 -12.59 8.07 10.03
N LEU A 65 -13.01 7.54 8.87
CA LEU A 65 -14.41 7.40 8.50
C LEU A 65 -15.10 6.27 9.27
N ARG A 66 -14.33 5.31 9.78
CA ARG A 66 -14.79 4.26 10.71
C ARG A 66 -14.74 4.69 12.18
N GLY A 67 -14.42 5.96 12.47
CA GLY A 67 -14.40 6.52 13.82
C GLY A 67 -13.12 6.27 14.61
N HIS A 68 -12.00 6.02 13.93
CA HIS A 68 -10.71 5.72 14.57
C HIS A 68 -9.61 6.66 14.07
N ALA A 69 -8.71 7.05 14.98
CA ALA A 69 -7.50 7.75 14.55
C ALA A 69 -6.61 6.80 13.73
N PRO A 70 -5.95 7.27 12.65
CA PRO A 70 -5.13 6.42 11.77
C PRO A 70 -4.04 5.58 12.45
N PHE A 71 -3.55 6.02 13.61
CA PHE A 71 -2.48 5.37 14.37
C PHE A 71 -2.95 4.78 15.70
N ASP A 72 -4.26 4.80 15.98
CA ASP A 72 -4.83 4.07 17.10
C ASP A 72 -5.07 2.63 16.67
N THR A 73 -4.32 1.69 17.25
CA THR A 73 -4.39 0.27 16.90
C THR A 73 -5.37 -0.52 17.75
N ALA A 74 -6.11 0.10 18.67
CA ALA A 74 -7.02 -0.60 19.58
C ALA A 74 -8.11 -1.41 18.84
N LYS A 75 -8.48 -0.97 17.64
CA LYS A 75 -9.58 -1.53 16.84
C LYS A 75 -9.15 -2.45 15.70
N VAL A 76 -7.84 -2.71 15.58
CA VAL A 76 -7.27 -3.55 14.51
C VAL A 76 -7.94 -4.92 14.40
N GLU A 77 -8.20 -5.61 15.50
CA GLU A 77 -8.79 -6.96 15.46
C GLU A 77 -10.26 -6.96 15.07
N ASP A 78 -11.00 -5.93 15.49
CA ASP A 78 -12.41 -5.77 15.15
C ASP A 78 -12.55 -5.39 13.68
N ASP A 79 -11.78 -4.41 13.21
CA ASP A 79 -11.73 -4.01 11.80
C ASP A 79 -11.30 -5.18 10.90
N ALA A 80 -10.27 -5.94 11.30
CA ALA A 80 -9.81 -7.10 10.54
C ALA A 80 -10.81 -8.26 10.54
N ARG A 81 -11.78 -8.29 11.45
CA ARG A 81 -12.89 -9.27 11.44
C ARG A 81 -14.02 -8.76 10.55
N GLN A 82 -14.39 -7.49 10.71
CA GLN A 82 -15.48 -6.86 9.97
C GLN A 82 -15.18 -6.72 8.47
N LEU A 83 -13.94 -6.42 8.11
CA LEU A 83 -13.52 -6.19 6.72
C LEU A 83 -12.98 -7.44 6.02
N ASP A 84 -12.89 -8.58 6.70
CA ASP A 84 -12.22 -9.79 6.22
C ASP A 84 -12.75 -10.25 4.85
N GLU A 85 -14.05 -10.50 4.77
CA GLU A 85 -14.71 -10.98 3.56
C GLU A 85 -14.63 -9.95 2.42
N ALA A 86 -14.88 -8.68 2.73
CA ALA A 86 -14.88 -7.60 1.74
C ALA A 86 -13.49 -7.41 1.11
N VAL A 87 -12.42 -7.45 1.92
CA VAL A 87 -11.04 -7.34 1.43
C VAL A 87 -10.66 -8.53 0.56
N VAL A 88 -10.96 -9.75 1.01
CA VAL A 88 -10.66 -10.97 0.22
C VAL A 88 -11.44 -10.98 -1.09
N ALA A 89 -12.73 -10.66 -1.05
CA ALA A 89 -13.57 -10.55 -2.24
C ALA A 89 -13.02 -9.52 -3.24
N ALA A 90 -12.60 -8.34 -2.76
CA ALA A 90 -12.00 -7.32 -3.61
C ALA A 90 -10.68 -7.80 -4.27
N ILE A 91 -9.82 -8.50 -3.54
CA ILE A 91 -8.58 -9.08 -4.08
C ILE A 91 -8.88 -10.09 -5.20
N PHE A 92 -9.87 -10.97 -4.99
CA PHE A 92 -10.26 -11.96 -6.00
C PHE A 92 -10.98 -11.33 -7.20
N ALA A 93 -11.82 -10.31 -6.99
CA ALA A 93 -12.49 -9.57 -8.06
C ALA A 93 -11.48 -8.76 -8.91
N ALA A 94 -10.42 -8.25 -8.29
CA ALA A 94 -9.34 -7.56 -8.99
C ALA A 94 -8.45 -8.50 -9.82
N ALA A 95 -8.54 -9.82 -9.64
CA ALA A 95 -7.73 -10.78 -10.36
C ALA A 95 -7.91 -10.64 -11.88
N MET A 96 -6.81 -10.56 -12.62
CA MET A 96 -6.84 -10.78 -14.07
C MET A 96 -7.03 -12.26 -14.37
N GLU A 97 -7.33 -12.59 -15.64
CA GLU A 97 -7.34 -13.96 -16.15
C GLU A 97 -6.11 -14.75 -15.68
N ARG A 98 -6.31 -16.03 -15.37
CA ARG A 98 -5.23 -16.89 -14.84
C ARG A 98 -4.13 -16.99 -15.90
N PRO A 99 -2.89 -16.55 -15.61
CA PRO A 99 -1.79 -16.79 -16.53
C PRO A 99 -1.58 -18.28 -16.70
N THR A 100 -1.31 -18.72 -17.92
CA THR A 100 -1.05 -20.13 -18.24
C THR A 100 0.27 -20.62 -17.66
N ASP A 101 1.24 -19.71 -17.42
CA ASP A 101 2.63 -20.10 -17.17
C ASP A 101 3.13 -19.83 -15.74
N ARG A 102 2.77 -18.69 -15.12
CA ARG A 102 3.26 -18.31 -13.78
C ARG A 102 2.24 -17.48 -13.01
N ARG A 103 2.02 -17.81 -11.73
CA ARG A 103 1.20 -17.02 -10.80
C ARG A 103 1.66 -15.54 -10.78
N PRO A 104 0.76 -14.55 -10.90
CA PRO A 104 1.13 -13.15 -10.78
C PRO A 104 1.56 -12.81 -9.35
N TRP A 105 2.24 -11.68 -9.17
CA TRP A 105 2.56 -11.15 -7.84
C TRP A 105 1.33 -10.46 -7.24
N LEU A 106 1.10 -10.67 -5.94
CA LEU A 106 0.23 -9.87 -5.09
C LEU A 106 1.13 -9.10 -4.12
N PHE A 107 1.19 -7.78 -4.28
CA PHE A 107 1.97 -6.89 -3.43
C PHE A 107 1.06 -6.33 -2.32
N CYS A 108 1.42 -6.56 -1.07
CA CYS A 108 0.65 -6.15 0.10
C CYS A 108 1.52 -5.33 1.05
N PRO A 109 0.95 -4.39 1.83
CA PRO A 109 1.70 -3.64 2.82
C PRO A 109 2.27 -4.55 3.90
N MET A 110 3.45 -4.19 4.41
CA MET A 110 4.03 -4.76 5.63
C MET A 110 3.52 -4.06 6.89
N ALA A 111 2.76 -2.97 6.74
CA ALA A 111 2.25 -2.13 7.80
C ALA A 111 3.35 -1.50 8.67
N ILE A 112 4.49 -1.15 8.07
CA ILE A 112 5.48 -0.26 8.67
C ILE A 112 4.87 1.14 8.79
N GLY A 113 5.15 1.84 9.91
CA GLY A 113 4.53 3.13 10.25
C GLY A 113 3.31 3.02 11.17
N GLY A 114 2.71 1.83 11.29
CA GLY A 114 1.68 1.57 12.30
C GLY A 114 0.28 2.10 11.96
N HIS A 115 0.03 2.47 10.70
CA HIS A 115 -1.30 2.86 10.26
C HIS A 115 -2.27 1.68 10.36
N ILE A 116 -3.40 1.85 11.04
CA ILE A 116 -4.38 0.79 11.31
C ILE A 116 -4.84 0.07 10.04
N ASP A 117 -5.20 0.82 8.98
CA ASP A 117 -5.63 0.24 7.71
C ASP A 117 -4.60 -0.74 7.12
N HIS A 118 -3.31 -0.39 7.15
CA HIS A 118 -2.26 -1.28 6.64
C HIS A 118 -2.12 -2.54 7.52
N ILE A 119 -2.24 -2.39 8.85
CA ILE A 119 -2.18 -3.53 9.79
C ILE A 119 -3.37 -4.46 9.55
N VAL A 120 -4.57 -3.92 9.34
CA VAL A 120 -5.79 -4.68 9.03
C VAL A 120 -5.59 -5.51 7.75
N ILE A 121 -5.13 -4.89 6.67
CA ILE A 121 -4.86 -5.60 5.40
C ILE A 121 -3.81 -6.69 5.58
N LEU A 122 -2.69 -6.38 6.26
CA LEU A 122 -1.65 -7.36 6.53
C LEU A 122 -2.21 -8.58 7.26
N LYS A 123 -3.02 -8.38 8.31
CA LYS A 123 -3.60 -9.48 9.10
C LYS A 123 -4.57 -10.33 8.28
N ILE A 124 -5.44 -9.70 7.48
CA ILE A 124 -6.37 -10.42 6.60
C ILE A 124 -5.59 -11.25 5.57
N VAL A 125 -4.59 -10.66 4.91
CA VAL A 125 -3.74 -11.36 3.94
C VAL A 125 -3.00 -12.53 4.58
N LEU A 126 -2.46 -12.37 5.80
CA LEU A 126 -1.79 -13.46 6.53
C LEU A 126 -2.77 -14.56 6.95
N ARG A 127 -3.97 -14.21 7.40
CA ARG A 127 -5.04 -15.17 7.74
C ARG A 127 -5.42 -16.02 6.53
N HIS A 128 -5.51 -15.41 5.35
CA HIS A 128 -5.87 -16.06 4.09
C HIS A 128 -4.68 -16.48 3.23
N TYR A 129 -3.46 -16.49 3.78
CA TYR A 129 -2.23 -16.68 3.02
C TYR A 129 -2.26 -17.95 2.15
N ASN A 130 -2.76 -19.06 2.69
CA ASN A 130 -2.81 -20.34 1.97
C ASN A 130 -3.80 -20.34 0.80
N ALA A 131 -4.94 -19.66 0.93
CA ALA A 131 -5.89 -19.52 -0.15
C ALA A 131 -5.35 -18.58 -1.24
N LEU A 132 -4.79 -17.44 -0.84
CA LEU A 132 -4.23 -16.45 -1.75
C LEU A 132 -3.00 -17.00 -2.50
N ARG A 133 -2.10 -17.72 -1.82
CA ARG A 133 -0.89 -18.25 -2.47
C ARG A 133 -1.19 -19.27 -3.56
N ALA A 134 -2.36 -19.91 -3.56
CA ALA A 134 -2.76 -20.82 -4.63
C ALA A 134 -2.89 -20.08 -5.98
N ARG A 135 -3.17 -18.78 -5.97
CA ARG A 135 -3.34 -17.95 -7.17
C ARG A 135 -2.24 -16.92 -7.37
N TRP A 136 -1.63 -16.38 -6.31
CA TRP A 136 -0.59 -15.36 -6.41
C TRP A 136 0.69 -15.76 -5.70
N ARG A 137 1.81 -15.19 -6.15
CA ARG A 137 3.02 -15.08 -5.33
C ARG A 137 2.87 -13.87 -4.44
N ILE A 138 3.00 -14.03 -3.13
CA ILE A 138 2.70 -12.94 -2.18
C ILE A 138 4.01 -12.26 -1.78
N ALA A 139 4.07 -10.93 -1.93
CA ALA A 139 5.18 -10.10 -1.52
C ALA A 139 4.68 -8.99 -0.59
N PHE A 140 5.32 -8.85 0.58
CA PHE A 140 5.05 -7.77 1.53
C PHE A 140 6.07 -6.66 1.33
N TYR A 141 5.65 -5.47 0.91
CA TYR A 141 6.54 -4.34 0.70
C TYR A 141 6.77 -3.56 1.99
N GLU A 142 8.00 -3.08 2.20
CA GLU A 142 8.30 -2.14 3.29
C GLU A 142 7.66 -0.77 2.97
N ASP A 143 6.67 -0.36 3.77
CA ASP A 143 5.83 0.81 3.51
C ASP A 143 6.64 2.11 3.53
N LEU A 144 6.62 2.85 2.41
CA LEU A 144 7.30 4.14 2.27
C LEU A 144 6.28 5.28 2.38
N HIS A 145 6.58 6.39 3.04
CA HIS A 145 7.91 6.81 3.54
C HIS A 145 8.27 6.30 4.94
N TYR A 146 7.37 5.62 5.65
CA TYR A 146 7.61 5.19 7.03
C TYR A 146 8.88 4.35 7.22
N ALA A 147 9.17 3.45 6.28
CA ALA A 147 10.37 2.63 6.31
C ALA A 147 11.67 3.42 6.10
N SER A 148 11.63 4.65 5.59
CA SER A 148 12.82 5.51 5.52
C SER A 148 13.25 6.04 6.90
N VAL A 149 12.40 5.93 7.91
CA VAL A 149 12.70 6.28 9.30
C VAL A 149 13.15 5.03 10.05
N ARG A 150 14.43 5.00 10.47
CA ARG A 150 15.06 3.80 11.06
C ARG A 150 14.28 3.19 12.23
N ARG A 151 13.78 4.03 13.14
CA ARG A 151 12.98 3.60 14.29
C ARG A 151 11.65 2.95 13.88
N MET A 152 10.86 3.65 13.05
CA MET A 152 9.59 3.13 12.54
C MET A 152 9.76 1.84 11.75
N ARG A 153 10.82 1.76 10.94
CA ARG A 153 11.19 0.54 10.21
C ARG A 153 11.49 -0.63 11.14
N ALA A 154 12.27 -0.41 12.19
CA ALA A 154 12.62 -1.47 13.14
C ALA A 154 11.38 -1.97 13.91
N GLU A 155 10.54 -1.06 14.41
CA GLU A 155 9.30 -1.40 15.11
C GLU A 155 8.31 -2.14 14.19
N GLY A 156 8.16 -1.67 12.94
CA GLY A 156 7.31 -2.32 11.94
C GLY A 156 7.80 -3.71 11.53
N LEU A 157 9.12 -3.88 11.34
CA LEU A 157 9.71 -5.19 11.05
C LEU A 157 9.52 -6.17 12.20
N ALA A 158 9.73 -5.75 13.45
CA ALA A 158 9.52 -6.61 14.61
C ALA A 158 8.07 -7.08 14.71
N ARG A 159 7.10 -6.17 14.51
CA ARG A 159 5.67 -6.51 14.46
C ARG A 159 5.38 -7.49 13.31
N PHE A 160 5.88 -7.23 12.11
CA PHE A 160 5.67 -8.10 10.95
C PHE A 160 6.26 -9.50 11.18
N GLN A 161 7.47 -9.61 11.73
CA GLN A 161 8.10 -10.88 12.04
C GLN A 161 7.28 -11.71 13.04
N CYS A 162 6.67 -11.06 14.02
CA CYS A 162 5.75 -11.72 14.95
C CYS A 162 4.49 -12.23 14.23
N LEU A 163 3.82 -11.37 13.45
CA LEU A 163 2.59 -11.73 12.73
C LEU A 163 2.82 -12.83 11.67
N ALA A 164 3.97 -12.78 10.99
CA ALA A 164 4.34 -13.68 9.91
C ALA A 164 5.28 -14.81 10.37
N ALA A 165 5.40 -15.09 11.68
CA ALA A 165 6.37 -16.04 12.25
C ALA A 165 6.30 -17.45 11.65
N ARG A 166 5.15 -17.85 11.10
CA ARG A 166 4.94 -19.15 10.44
C ARG A 166 5.48 -19.20 9.00
N LEU A 167 5.89 -18.08 8.42
CA LEU A 167 6.34 -17.96 7.04
C LEU A 167 7.87 -17.83 6.98
N LYS A 168 8.50 -18.61 6.10
CA LYS A 168 9.94 -18.50 5.82
C LYS A 168 10.19 -17.42 4.77
N LEU A 169 10.08 -16.16 5.18
CA LEU A 169 10.21 -15.01 4.29
C LEU A 169 11.66 -14.62 4.05
N ARG A 170 11.96 -14.19 2.82
CA ARG A 170 13.26 -13.63 2.44
C ARG A 170 13.07 -12.21 1.93
N ARG A 171 13.97 -11.32 2.35
CA ARG A 171 14.02 -9.95 1.86
C ARG A 171 14.73 -9.89 0.52
N SER A 172 14.17 -9.16 -0.43
CA SER A 172 14.78 -8.83 -1.72
C SER A 172 14.81 -7.31 -1.91
N LEU A 173 15.87 -6.82 -2.58
CA LEU A 173 16.05 -5.41 -2.90
C LEU A 173 15.72 -5.16 -4.37
N TRP A 174 14.90 -4.15 -4.61
CA TRP A 174 14.42 -3.80 -5.94
C TRP A 174 14.87 -2.38 -6.28
N PRO A 175 15.81 -2.20 -7.21
CA PRO A 175 16.24 -0.86 -7.60
C PRO A 175 15.07 -0.04 -8.15
N ILE A 176 14.94 1.22 -7.71
CA ILE A 176 13.86 2.12 -8.15
C ILE A 176 14.07 2.59 -9.60
N GLY A 177 15.29 2.47 -10.12
CA GLY A 177 15.67 3.05 -11.42
C GLY A 177 16.00 4.53 -11.28
N ALA A 178 15.66 5.34 -12.28
CA ALA A 178 15.90 6.77 -12.25
C ALA A 178 15.00 7.44 -11.20
N ALA A 179 15.61 8.16 -10.25
CA ALA A 179 14.88 8.83 -9.17
C ALA A 179 13.79 9.78 -9.68
N VAL A 180 14.07 10.49 -10.79
CA VAL A 180 13.13 11.42 -11.43
C VAL A 180 11.84 10.73 -11.88
N ASP A 181 11.91 9.48 -12.36
CA ASP A 181 10.71 8.75 -12.81
C ASP A 181 9.80 8.40 -11.62
N LYS A 182 10.39 7.95 -10.51
CA LYS A 182 9.63 7.65 -9.29
C LYS A 182 9.03 8.92 -8.69
N LEU A 183 9.79 10.01 -8.64
CA LEU A 183 9.32 11.28 -8.13
C LEU A 183 8.19 11.85 -8.99
N ALA A 184 8.25 11.70 -10.31
CA ALA A 184 7.16 12.10 -11.21
C ALA A 184 5.86 11.35 -10.91
N LEU A 185 5.94 10.02 -10.67
CA LEU A 185 4.78 9.21 -10.28
C LEU A 185 4.23 9.59 -8.90
N VAL A 186 5.10 9.85 -7.93
CA VAL A 186 4.72 10.27 -6.58
C VAL A 186 4.03 11.64 -6.62
N ALA A 187 4.50 12.55 -7.47
CA ALA A 187 3.97 13.92 -7.59
C ALA A 187 2.53 13.97 -8.14
N LEU A 188 2.00 12.86 -8.66
CA LEU A 188 0.58 12.74 -9.03
C LEU A 188 -0.34 12.79 -7.81
N TYR A 189 0.13 12.35 -6.64
CA TYR A 189 -0.62 12.30 -5.39
C TYR A 189 -0.50 13.62 -4.60
N ARG A 190 -0.82 14.74 -5.23
CA ARG A 190 -0.64 16.09 -4.65
C ARG A 190 -1.37 16.25 -3.33
N SER A 191 -2.56 15.66 -3.20
CA SER A 191 -3.37 15.71 -1.99
C SER A 191 -2.69 15.08 -0.77
N GLN A 192 -1.68 14.23 -0.99
CA GLN A 192 -1.00 13.47 0.06
C GLN A 192 0.26 14.17 0.60
N PHE A 193 0.67 15.30 0.01
CA PHE A 193 1.86 16.02 0.45
C PHE A 193 1.58 17.50 0.68
N ALA A 194 2.11 18.04 1.77
CA ALA A 194 2.09 19.49 1.99
C ALA A 194 2.92 20.22 0.91
N GLU A 195 4.02 19.61 0.47
CA GLU A 195 4.90 20.09 -0.59
C GLU A 195 5.29 18.93 -1.51
N SER A 196 5.47 19.20 -2.81
CA SER A 196 5.85 18.14 -3.76
C SER A 196 7.22 17.54 -3.40
N PRO A 197 7.34 16.20 -3.31
CA PRO A 197 8.62 15.59 -2.95
C PRO A 197 9.71 15.84 -4.00
N VAL A 198 10.83 16.43 -3.58
CA VAL A 198 11.99 16.72 -4.45
C VAL A 198 13.16 15.75 -4.27
N SER A 199 13.05 14.81 -3.34
CA SER A 199 14.13 13.90 -2.94
C SER A 199 13.65 12.46 -2.91
N ILE A 200 14.46 11.54 -3.41
CA ILE A 200 14.15 10.10 -3.40
C ILE A 200 14.38 9.46 -2.01
N LYS A 201 15.05 10.15 -1.09
CA LYS A 201 15.43 9.60 0.23
C LYS A 201 14.24 9.05 1.04
N PRO A 202 13.08 9.73 1.12
CA PRO A 202 11.91 9.19 1.82
C PRO A 202 11.31 7.95 1.14
N PHE A 203 11.64 7.70 -0.12
CA PHE A 203 11.18 6.56 -0.91
C PHE A 203 12.25 5.46 -0.99
N THR A 204 13.09 5.33 0.04
CA THR A 204 14.03 4.22 0.20
C THR A 204 14.05 3.81 1.67
N PRO A 205 13.94 2.50 2.00
CA PRO A 205 14.01 2.06 3.38
C PRO A 205 15.34 2.42 4.04
N ALA A 206 15.28 2.77 5.32
CA ALA A 206 16.47 3.05 6.11
C ALA A 206 17.40 1.84 6.16
N GLN A 207 18.66 2.05 5.80
CA GLN A 207 19.72 1.06 5.92
C GLN A 207 20.89 1.59 6.76
N SER A 208 21.70 0.67 7.27
CA SER A 208 22.97 0.96 7.96
C SER A 208 24.13 1.20 6.98
N ILE A 209 24.02 0.63 5.78
CA ILE A 209 25.01 0.71 4.70
C ILE A 209 24.46 1.56 3.56
N THR A 210 25.36 2.28 2.89
CA THR A 210 25.03 3.05 1.68
C THR A 210 24.61 2.09 0.59
N ALA A 211 23.39 2.25 0.10
CA ALA A 211 22.85 1.48 -1.01
C ALA A 211 22.19 2.43 -2.02
N PRO A 212 22.15 2.07 -3.32
CA PRO A 212 21.31 2.76 -4.29
C PRO A 212 19.85 2.82 -3.83
N ALA A 213 19.11 3.82 -4.32
CA ALA A 213 17.68 3.94 -4.02
C ALA A 213 16.93 2.67 -4.45
N HIS A 214 16.18 2.11 -3.52
CA HIS A 214 15.54 0.80 -3.70
C HIS A 214 14.23 0.71 -2.91
N GLU A 215 13.39 -0.22 -3.34
CA GLU A 215 12.27 -0.77 -2.60
C GLU A 215 12.68 -2.12 -2.01
N ALA A 216 12.00 -2.55 -0.95
CA ALA A 216 12.28 -3.82 -0.29
C ALA A 216 11.00 -4.65 -0.17
N LEU A 217 11.10 -5.91 -0.60
CA LEU A 217 9.99 -6.87 -0.58
C LEU A 217 10.37 -8.10 0.22
N TRP A 218 9.39 -8.68 0.91
CA TRP A 218 9.54 -9.92 1.66
C TRP A 218 8.58 -10.97 1.13
N SER A 219 9.10 -12.14 0.74
CA SER A 219 8.31 -13.22 0.13
C SER A 219 8.86 -14.59 0.49
N THR A 220 8.01 -15.63 0.46
CA THR A 220 8.46 -17.02 0.57
C THR A 220 9.03 -17.57 -0.74
N GLU A 221 8.84 -16.83 -1.83
CA GLU A 221 9.23 -17.21 -3.19
C GLU A 221 10.26 -16.22 -3.72
N PRO A 222 11.24 -16.65 -4.52
CA PRO A 222 12.19 -15.74 -5.15
C PRO A 222 11.49 -14.80 -6.15
N ALA A 223 12.01 -13.57 -6.21
CA ALA A 223 11.62 -12.52 -7.17
C ALA A 223 11.65 -13.02 -8.63
#